data_AF-A0A7J2LAQ5-F1
#
_entry.id   AF-A0A7J2LAQ5-F1
#
_cell.length_a   1.000
_cell.length_b   1.000
_cell.length_c   1.000
_cell.angle_alpha   90.00
_cell.angle_beta   90.00
_cell.angle_gamma   90.00
#
_symmetry.space_group_name_H-M   'P 1'
#
loop_
_entity.id
_entity.type
_entity.pdbx_description
1 polymer ?
#
loop_
_entity_poly.entity_id
_entity_poly.type
_entity_poly.pdbx_seq_one_letter_code
_entity_poly.pdbx_strand_id
1 'polypeptide(L)' 'SDISAGVLPDMPHYTVVITRTSVGQKLFERAIADNVIKAKPLDEKLLEKLKRRALSKMHRAEKYTMQFM' A
#
# COMPACT_ATOMS: atom_id res chain seq x y z
N SER A 1 10.29 5.26 1.62
CA SER A 1 9.16 6.13 2.01
C SER A 1 8.67 5.73 3.37
N ASP A 2 8.36 6.71 4.23
CA ASP A 2 7.78 6.50 5.56
C ASP A 2 6.31 6.06 5.49
N ILE A 3 5.58 6.61 4.51
CA ILE A 3 4.20 6.27 4.18
C ILE A 3 4.12 5.99 2.68
N SER A 4 3.47 4.89 2.32
CA SER A 4 3.15 4.56 0.92
C SER A 4 1.64 4.56 0.74
N ALA A 5 1.16 5.23 -0.29
CA ALA A 5 -0.25 5.33 -0.62
C ALA A 5 -0.51 4.80 -2.04
N GLY A 6 -1.61 4.10 -2.24
CA GLY A 6 -2.00 3.58 -3.55
C GLY A 6 -3.49 3.32 -3.66
N VAL A 7 -4.02 3.49 -4.88
CA VAL A 7 -5.43 3.21 -5.19
C VAL A 7 -5.52 1.84 -5.85
N LEU A 8 -6.53 1.07 -5.45
CA LEU A 8 -6.87 -0.17 -6.11
C LEU A 8 -7.97 0.09 -7.15
N PRO A 9 -7.87 -0.46 -8.38
CA PRO A 9 -8.89 -0.26 -9.41
C PRO A 9 -10.30 -0.67 -8.97
N ASP A 10 -10.39 -1.68 -8.10
CA ASP A 10 -11.62 -2.20 -7.53
C ASP A 10 -12.15 -1.40 -6.33
N MET A 11 -11.40 -0.42 -5.84
CA MET A 11 -11.80 0.49 -4.77
C MET A 11 -11.37 1.93 -5.09
N PRO A 12 -11.93 2.55 -6.16
CA PRO A 12 -11.43 3.83 -6.69
C PRO A 12 -11.60 5.01 -5.72
N HIS A 13 -12.52 4.92 -4.77
CA HIS A 13 -12.80 5.96 -3.78
C HIS A 13 -12.01 5.78 -2.47
N TYR A 14 -11.16 4.74 -2.38
CA TYR A 14 -10.35 4.47 -1.21
C TYR A 14 -8.86 4.45 -1.58
N THR A 15 -8.05 4.92 -0.64
CA THR A 15 -6.59 4.83 -0.73
C THR A 15 -6.12 3.80 0.29
N VAL A 16 -5.36 2.82 -0.17
CA VAL A 16 -4.62 1.91 0.70
C VAL A 16 -3.36 2.63 1.16
N VAL A 17 -3.17 2.70 2.47
CA VAL A 17 -2.00 3.33 3.09
C VAL A 17 -1.20 2.29 3.86
N ILE A 18 0.12 2.31 3.69
CA ILE A 18 1.07 1.47 4.43
C ILE A 18 2.10 2.40 5.08
N THR A 19 2.08 2.45 6.40
CA THR A 19 3.12 3.10 7.22
C THR A 19 4.27 2.12 7.42
N ARG A 20 5.51 2.60 7.34
CA ARG A 20 6.72 1.75 7.42
C ARG A 20 7.65 2.15 8.56
N THR A 21 7.61 3.40 8.97
CA THR A 21 8.48 3.95 10.02
C THR A 21 7.64 4.49 11.17
N SER A 22 8.27 4.61 12.34
CA SER A 22 7.64 5.19 13.53
C SER A 22 7.21 6.64 13.31
N VAL A 23 7.98 7.42 12.53
CA VAL A 23 7.64 8.79 12.16
C VAL A 23 6.39 8.80 11.28
N GLY A 24 6.34 7.95 10.25
CA GLY A 24 5.18 7.82 9.37
C GLY A 24 3.92 7.40 10.13
N GLN A 25 4.04 6.45 11.06
CA GLN A 25 2.94 6.00 11.91
C GLN A 25 2.38 7.15 12.77
N LYS A 26 3.25 7.87 13.50
CA LYS A 26 2.84 8.99 14.36
C LYS A 26 2.13 10.10 13.57
N LEU A 27 2.65 10.42 12.38
CA LEU A 27 2.03 11.44 11.52
C LEU A 27 0.64 10.99 11.04
N PHE A 28 0.50 9.72 10.67
CA PHE A 28 -0.76 9.15 10.21
C PHE A 28 -1.82 9.12 11.32
N GLU A 29 -1.44 8.69 12.52
CA GLU A 29 -2.31 8.71 13.70
C GLU A 29 -2.78 10.12 14.06
N ARG A 30 -1.87 11.10 13.99
CA ARG A 30 -2.23 12.51 14.21
C ARG A 30 -3.22 13.02 13.16
N ALA A 31 -3.04 12.67 11.89
CA ALA A 31 -3.98 13.06 10.83
C ALA A 31 -5.38 12.46 11.02
N ILE A 32 -5.48 11.25 11.61
CA ILE A 32 -6.76 10.66 12.02
C ILE A 32 -7.36 11.43 13.20
N ALA A 33 -6.56 11.72 14.22
CA ALA A 33 -7.01 12.46 15.42
C ALA A 33 -7.49 13.88 15.08
N ASP A 34 -6.80 14.55 14.16
CA ASP A 34 -7.13 15.89 13.67
C ASP A 34 -8.31 15.86 12.67
N ASN A 35 -8.93 14.69 12.43
CA ASN A 35 -10.05 14.48 11.49
C ASN A 35 -9.76 14.89 10.02
N VAL A 36 -8.49 14.99 9.65
CA VAL A 36 -8.06 15.28 8.27
C VAL A 36 -8.33 14.09 7.36
N ILE A 37 -8.22 12.87 7.90
CA ILE A 37 -8.50 11.63 7.17
C ILE A 37 -9.34 10.68 8.01
N LYS A 38 -10.17 9.87 7.34
CA LYS A 38 -10.88 8.74 7.94
C LYS A 38 -10.23 7.44 7.48
N ALA A 39 -9.78 6.63 8.43
CA ALA A 39 -9.15 5.35 8.16
C ALA A 39 -10.02 4.19 8.66
N LYS A 40 -9.91 3.04 7.99
CA LYS A 40 -10.46 1.77 8.45
C LYS A 40 -9.35 0.72 8.38
N PRO A 41 -9.35 -0.27 9.30
CA PRO A 41 -8.43 -1.41 9.20
C PRO A 41 -8.55 -2.07 7.83
N LEU A 42 -7.41 -2.52 7.31
CA LEU A 42 -7.36 -3.24 6.04
C LEU A 42 -7.92 -4.65 6.23
N ASP A 43 -8.85 -5.06 5.37
CA ASP A 43 -9.38 -6.41 5.33
C ASP A 43 -8.28 -7.43 4.95
N GLU A 44 -8.29 -8.61 5.58
CA GLU A 44 -7.27 -9.64 5.38
C GLU A 44 -7.26 -10.21 3.95
N LYS A 45 -8.44 -10.38 3.33
CA LYS A 45 -8.56 -10.80 1.92
C LYS A 45 -8.00 -9.74 0.98
N LEU A 46 -8.20 -8.46 1.32
CA LEU A 46 -7.66 -7.35 0.55
C LEU A 46 -6.12 -7.28 0.66
N LEU A 47 -5.59 -7.52 1.86
CA LEU A 47 -4.14 -7.65 2.08
C LEU A 47 -3.54 -8.79 1.25
N GLU A 48 -4.20 -9.96 1.22
CA GLU A 48 -3.73 -11.08 0.43
C GLU A 48 -3.70 -10.75 -1.08
N LYS A 49 -4.75 -10.09 -1.58
CA LYS A 49 -4.82 -9.63 -2.98
C LYS A 49 -3.69 -8.66 -3.31
N LEU A 50 -3.38 -7.72 -2.41
CA LEU A 50 -2.25 -6.78 -2.55
C LEU A 50 -0.91 -7.52 -2.63
N LYS A 51 -0.69 -8.49 -1.74
CA LYS A 51 0.53 -9.33 -1.75
C LYS A 51 0.68 -10.08 -3.07
N ARG A 52 -0.39 -10.72 -3.57
CA ARG A 52 -0.37 -11.42 -4.87
C ARG A 52 -0.02 -10.48 -6.02
N ARG A 53 -0.64 -9.30 -6.08
CA ARG A 53 -0.32 -8.29 -7.12
C ARG A 53 1.13 -7.80 -7.04
N ALA A 54 1.65 -7.59 -5.84
CA ALA A 54 3.04 -7.19 -5.62
C ALA A 54 4.01 -8.28 -6.11
N LEU A 55 3.77 -9.55 -5.74
CA LEU A 55 4.56 -10.69 -6.20
C LEU A 55 4.53 -10.83 -7.72
N SER A 56 3.35 -10.75 -8.35
CA SER A 56 3.26 -10.78 -9.82
C SER A 56 4.00 -9.63 -10.49
N LYS A 57 4.07 -8.46 -9.86
CA LYS A 57 4.86 -7.33 -10.37
C LYS A 57 6.37 -7.63 -10.28
N MET A 58 6.83 -8.18 -9.16
CA MET A 58 8.23 -8.57 -8.96
C MET A 58 8.66 -9.64 -9.97
N HIS A 59 7.91 -10.73 -10.09
CA HIS A 59 8.22 -11.79 -11.06
C HIS A 59 8.27 -11.29 -12.51
N ARG A 60 7.38 -10.38 -12.90
CA ARG A 60 7.43 -9.76 -14.24
C ARG A 60 8.70 -8.94 -14.42
N ALA A 61 9.07 -8.13 -13.43
CA ALA A 61 10.29 -7.34 -13.49
C ALA A 61 11.53 -8.23 -13.59
N GLU A 62 11.63 -9.27 -12.77
CA GLU A 62 12.71 -10.27 -12.80
C GLU A 62 12.82 -10.95 -14.17
N LYS A 63 11.69 -11.40 -14.74
CA LYS A 63 11.66 -12.03 -16.06
C LYS A 63 12.21 -11.08 -17.15
N TYR A 64 11.82 -9.81 -17.13
CA TYR A 64 12.32 -8.85 -18.11
C TYR A 64 13.80 -8.54 -17.89
N THR A 65 14.25 -8.34 -16.65
CA THR A 65 15.68 -8.12 -16.35
C THR A 65 16.54 -9.27 -16.88
N MET A 66 16.11 -10.53 -16.69
CA MET A 66 16.82 -11.70 -17.22
C MET A 66 16.81 -11.80 -18.76
N GLN A 67 15.84 -11.21 -19.45
CA GLN A 67 15.77 -11.21 -20.91
C GLN A 67 16.64 -10.12 -21.56
N PHE A 68 17.03 -9.10 -20.80
CA PHE A 68 17.86 -7.97 -21.26
C PHE A 68 19.28 -7.96 -20.66
N MET A 69 19.67 -9.02 -19.95
CA MET A 69 21.04 -9.32 -19.53
C MET A 69 21.63 -10.41 -20.43
#